data_AF-A0A7X1GK50-F1
#
_entry.id   AF-A0A7X1GK50-F1
#
_cell.length_a   1.000
_cell.length_b   1.000
_cell.length_c   1.000
_cell.angle_alpha   90.00
_cell.angle_beta   90.00
_cell.angle_gamma   90.00
#
_symmetry.space_group_name_H-M   'P 1'
#
loop_
_entity.id
_entity.type
_entity.pdbx_description
1 polymer ?
#
loop_
_entity_poly.entity_id
_entity_poly.type
_entity_poly.pdbx_seq_one_letter_code
_entity_poly.pdbx_strand_id
1 'polypeptide(L)'
;NMDDFVSNNGQSYTYEQSYFSTFELNKFRLFFKKEDIEMVKFIDMLKIDYLGNIIKFSSGLIGKKGKEEIISEEKINKKWLLGLISGDEMNRYLLSHPNYFILYDRKILKSGFRDAKYDEPKLLMRQTGDRLISTYECSNLLCLNNLHIGNQLNISYPLKAILTILNSELITYYYRTISLEEGRTMAQTDIETIEKLPIPQINDKINKAYKQNADYLLFLNATEERRNQLKETIDFFDCKLADSLVYELYFCEKFHEDELYSEPKHYLLDIVSKHLTPIEYDRWAELYWKAQLEANITAPEAQELAALEGANMQTIGDVYDALRSDLDVEEWIERIRGHEWVRVVEDNHG
;
A
#
# COMPACT_ATOMS: atom_id res chain seq x y z
N ASN A 1 -11.00 33.03 5.88
CA ASN A 1 -11.84 34.11 5.32
C ASN A 1 -10.94 35.32 5.04
N MET A 2 -11.23 36.17 4.04
CA MET A 2 -10.41 37.37 3.75
C MET A 2 -10.40 38.34 4.95
N ASP A 3 -11.44 38.27 5.78
CA ASP A 3 -11.54 38.99 7.05
C ASP A 3 -10.50 38.54 8.10
N ASP A 4 -10.15 37.25 8.18
CA ASP A 4 -9.17 36.72 9.15
C ASP A 4 -7.75 37.21 8.87
N PHE A 5 -7.45 37.38 7.57
CA PHE A 5 -6.16 37.88 7.08
C PHE A 5 -6.00 39.38 7.37
N VAL A 6 -7.09 40.13 7.33
CA VAL A 6 -7.13 41.57 7.64
C VAL A 6 -7.15 41.82 9.15
N SER A 7 -7.75 40.93 9.94
CA SER A 7 -7.85 41.06 11.40
C SER A 7 -6.66 40.47 12.17
N ASN A 8 -5.66 39.91 11.49
CA ASN A 8 -4.51 39.22 12.08
C ASN A 8 -4.90 38.10 13.09
N ASN A 9 -6.07 37.48 12.88
CA ASN A 9 -6.60 36.40 13.72
C ASN A 9 -6.25 35.00 13.16
N GLY A 10 -5.41 34.93 12.13
CA GLY A 10 -4.95 33.67 11.56
C GLY A 10 -4.00 32.92 12.49
N GLN A 11 -4.11 31.60 12.55
CA GLN A 11 -3.07 30.76 13.13
C GLN A 11 -1.82 30.83 12.25
N SER A 12 -0.69 31.19 12.85
CA SER A 12 0.61 31.22 12.17
C SER A 12 1.52 30.18 12.77
N TYR A 13 2.09 29.33 11.92
CA TYR A 13 3.10 28.36 12.30
C TYR A 13 4.45 28.72 11.69
N THR A 14 5.53 28.49 12.43
CA THR A 14 6.90 28.70 11.98
C THR A 14 7.68 27.39 12.07
N TYR A 15 8.72 27.25 11.25
CA TYR A 15 9.67 26.16 11.35
C TYR A 15 11.09 26.71 11.44
N GLU A 16 11.92 25.99 12.18
CA GLU A 16 13.35 26.28 12.29
C GLU A 16 14.00 26.24 10.91
N GLN A 17 14.87 27.21 10.63
CA GLN A 17 15.56 27.31 9.34
C GLN A 17 16.41 26.05 9.07
N SER A 18 16.95 25.43 10.12
CA SER A 18 17.69 24.16 10.05
C SER A 18 16.84 23.03 9.46
N TYR A 19 15.59 22.88 9.92
CA TYR A 19 14.64 21.88 9.40
C TYR A 19 14.22 22.20 7.96
N PHE A 20 13.96 23.47 7.61
CA PHE A 20 13.67 23.82 6.21
C PHE A 20 14.80 23.46 5.25
N SER A 21 16.04 23.59 5.72
CA SER A 21 17.23 23.35 4.90
C SER A 21 17.47 21.86 4.64
N THR A 22 16.73 20.96 5.30
CA THR A 22 16.74 19.53 5.00
C THR A 22 15.76 19.15 3.88
N PHE A 23 14.87 20.05 3.45
CA PHE A 23 13.94 19.76 2.36
C PHE A 23 14.60 19.84 0.99
N GLU A 24 14.38 18.81 0.17
CA GLU A 24 14.81 18.82 -1.21
C GLU A 24 14.13 19.98 -1.98
N LEU A 25 14.95 20.80 -2.65
CA LEU A 25 14.53 22.01 -3.37
C LEU A 25 13.95 23.15 -2.51
N ASN A 26 14.07 23.10 -1.18
CA ASN A 26 13.56 24.16 -0.29
C ASN A 26 12.07 24.50 -0.56
N LYS A 27 11.24 23.48 -0.88
CA LYS A 27 9.80 23.67 -1.11
C LYS A 27 9.09 23.92 0.23
N PHE A 28 8.26 24.96 0.29
CA PHE A 28 7.41 25.25 1.44
C PHE A 28 6.30 24.20 1.53
N ARG A 29 6.19 23.51 2.67
CA ARG A 29 4.99 22.73 3.03
C ARG A 29 4.03 23.65 3.78
N LEU A 30 2.75 23.64 3.40
CA LEU A 30 1.72 24.42 4.08
C LEU A 30 1.02 23.48 5.06
N PHE A 31 0.89 23.94 6.30
CA PHE A 31 0.20 23.19 7.35
C PHE A 31 -0.84 24.10 8.00
N PHE A 32 -2.00 23.52 8.28
CA PHE A 32 -3.14 24.25 8.82
C PHE A 32 -3.46 23.87 10.26
N LYS A 33 -2.87 22.79 10.77
CA LYS A 33 -2.98 22.34 12.16
C LYS A 33 -1.58 22.13 12.74
N LYS A 34 -1.45 22.30 14.06
CA LYS A 34 -0.17 22.18 14.76
C LYS A 34 0.28 20.72 14.80
N GLU A 35 -0.69 19.84 15.01
CA GLU A 35 -0.55 18.39 15.15
C GLU A 35 0.02 17.78 13.86
N ASP A 36 -0.43 18.25 12.69
CA ASP A 36 0.09 17.86 11.37
C ASP A 36 1.59 18.17 11.24
N ILE A 37 2.01 19.36 11.68
CA ILE A 37 3.42 19.79 11.63
C ILE A 37 4.27 18.92 12.53
N GLU A 38 3.81 18.70 13.77
CA GLU A 38 4.55 17.93 14.77
C GLU A 38 4.74 16.49 14.30
N MET A 39 3.69 15.87 13.77
CA MET A 39 3.75 14.50 13.27
C MET A 39 4.61 14.36 12.02
N VAL A 40 4.47 15.26 11.03
CA VAL A 40 5.31 15.22 9.82
C VAL A 40 6.77 15.45 10.17
N LYS A 41 7.08 16.39 11.07
CA LYS A 41 8.46 16.60 11.55
C LYS A 41 9.00 15.35 12.23
N PHE A 42 8.20 14.73 13.10
CA PHE A 42 8.61 13.52 13.80
C PHE A 42 8.94 12.39 12.80
N ILE A 43 8.04 12.12 11.86
CA ILE A 43 8.23 11.08 10.85
C ILE A 43 9.46 11.38 9.96
N ASP A 44 9.66 12.64 9.54
CA ASP A 44 10.83 13.06 8.75
C ASP A 44 12.16 12.89 9.49
N MET A 45 12.15 12.95 10.82
CA MET A 45 13.33 12.81 11.67
C MET A 45 13.64 11.36 12.06
N LEU A 46 12.73 10.42 11.83
CA LEU A 46 12.99 8.99 12.05
C LEU A 46 14.18 8.55 11.19
N LYS A 47 14.90 7.51 11.64
CA LYS A 47 15.95 6.88 10.82
C LYS A 47 15.30 6.08 9.68
N ILE A 48 15.09 6.74 8.55
CA ILE A 48 14.31 6.24 7.41
C ILE A 48 15.17 6.09 6.16
N ASP A 49 14.75 5.18 5.28
CA ASP A 49 15.05 5.27 3.85
C ASP A 49 13.86 5.94 3.14
N TYR A 50 14.10 6.62 2.03
CA TYR A 50 13.01 7.10 1.16
C TYR A 50 12.52 5.98 0.24
N LEU A 51 11.21 5.92 0.00
CA LEU A 51 10.59 4.89 -0.83
C LEU A 51 11.23 4.79 -2.22
N GLY A 52 11.66 5.90 -2.83
CA GLY A 52 12.35 5.93 -4.13
C GLY A 52 13.71 5.21 -4.15
N ASN A 53 14.35 5.02 -2.99
CA ASN A 53 15.56 4.20 -2.86
C ASN A 53 15.23 2.70 -2.70
N ILE A 54 13.97 2.37 -2.42
CA ILE A 54 13.50 1.01 -2.13
C ILE A 54 12.76 0.42 -3.32
N ILE A 55 11.88 1.23 -3.94
CA ILE A 55 11.01 0.89 -5.06
C ILE A 55 11.12 2.01 -6.10
N LYS A 56 11.42 1.65 -7.35
CA LYS A 56 11.34 2.57 -8.48
C LYS A 56 9.91 2.61 -8.98
N PHE A 57 9.24 3.76 -8.82
CA PHE A 57 7.94 3.97 -9.43
C PHE A 57 8.09 4.53 -10.85
N SER A 58 7.21 4.10 -11.73
CA SER A 58 7.12 4.58 -13.10
C SER A 58 5.67 4.57 -13.58
N SER A 59 5.34 5.43 -14.53
CA SER A 59 3.99 5.43 -15.12
C SER A 59 3.82 4.27 -16.11
N GLY A 60 2.60 3.72 -16.19
CA GLY A 60 2.24 2.71 -17.18
C GLY A 60 2.31 3.17 -18.64
N LEU A 61 1.90 2.28 -19.55
CA LEU A 61 2.04 2.44 -20.99
C LEU A 61 1.19 3.59 -21.55
N ILE A 62 1.78 4.35 -22.48
CA ILE A 62 1.10 5.40 -23.24
C ILE A 62 1.29 5.13 -24.74
N GLY A 63 0.20 5.09 -25.51
CA GLY A 63 0.22 5.02 -26.97
C GLY A 63 0.50 6.39 -27.59
N LYS A 64 1.24 6.43 -28.71
CA LYS A 64 1.58 7.70 -29.39
C LYS A 64 0.35 8.49 -29.86
N LYS A 65 -0.74 7.81 -30.24
CA LYS A 65 -2.01 8.44 -30.64
C LYS A 65 -3.13 8.27 -29.61
N GLY A 66 -2.80 7.91 -28.38
CA GLY A 66 -3.76 7.64 -27.30
C GLY A 66 -3.97 6.15 -27.01
N LYS A 67 -4.80 5.86 -26.02
CA LYS A 67 -5.01 4.49 -25.50
C LYS A 67 -5.66 3.55 -26.53
N GLU A 68 -6.57 4.05 -27.35
CA GLU A 68 -7.32 3.25 -28.34
C GLU A 68 -6.41 2.58 -29.39
N GLU A 69 -5.20 3.10 -29.63
CA GLU A 69 -4.23 2.48 -30.56
C GLU A 69 -3.52 1.27 -29.94
N ILE A 70 -3.59 1.10 -28.62
CA ILE A 70 -2.83 0.09 -27.87
C ILE A 70 -3.69 -0.82 -27.00
N ILE A 71 -5.03 -0.76 -27.07
CA ILE A 71 -5.94 -1.65 -26.33
C ILE A 71 -6.80 -2.47 -27.29
N SER A 72 -7.17 -3.68 -26.88
CA SER A 72 -8.03 -4.59 -27.64
C SER A 72 -8.67 -5.59 -26.69
N GLU A 73 -9.93 -5.96 -26.90
CA GLU A 73 -10.59 -7.06 -26.18
C GLU A 73 -10.09 -8.43 -26.67
N GLU A 74 -9.53 -8.48 -27.89
CA GLU A 74 -9.01 -9.70 -28.48
C GLU A 74 -7.49 -9.71 -28.56
N LYS A 75 -6.90 -10.89 -28.37
CA LYS A 75 -5.47 -11.11 -28.57
C LYS A 75 -5.13 -11.20 -30.06
N ILE A 76 -4.78 -10.07 -30.66
CA ILE A 76 -4.49 -9.98 -32.11
C ILE A 76 -3.22 -10.76 -32.50
N ASN A 77 -2.14 -10.67 -31.71
CA ASN A 77 -0.90 -11.43 -31.92
C ASN A 77 -0.05 -11.47 -30.64
N LYS A 78 1.16 -12.05 -30.70
CA LYS A 78 2.05 -12.20 -29.54
C LYS A 78 2.49 -10.92 -28.83
N LYS A 79 2.36 -9.74 -29.47
CA LYS A 79 2.67 -8.44 -28.85
C LYS A 79 1.52 -7.90 -28.01
N TRP A 80 0.33 -8.48 -28.14
CA TRP A 80 -0.86 -8.14 -27.36
C TRP A 80 -0.87 -9.01 -26.12
N LEU A 81 -0.52 -8.41 -24.99
CA LEU A 81 -0.41 -9.07 -23.69
C LEU A 81 -1.52 -8.59 -22.79
N LEU A 82 -1.99 -9.44 -21.86
CA LEU A 82 -3.03 -9.06 -20.93
C LEU A 82 -2.62 -7.82 -20.13
N GLY A 83 -3.58 -6.94 -19.88
CA GLY A 83 -3.30 -5.75 -19.10
C GLY A 83 -4.53 -4.99 -18.64
N LEU A 84 -4.26 -4.08 -17.72
CA LEU A 84 -5.23 -3.23 -17.04
C LEU A 84 -5.29 -1.88 -17.74
N ILE A 85 -6.49 -1.46 -18.11
CA ILE A 85 -6.73 -0.22 -18.83
C ILE A 85 -7.38 0.84 -17.93
N SER A 86 -7.91 0.47 -16.76
CA SER A 86 -8.53 1.35 -15.77
C SER A 86 -7.86 1.23 -14.40
N GLY A 87 -7.86 2.35 -13.65
CA GLY A 87 -7.49 2.35 -12.23
C GLY A 87 -8.51 1.62 -11.35
N ASP A 88 -9.74 1.44 -11.85
CA ASP A 88 -10.81 0.72 -11.14
C ASP A 88 -10.67 -0.81 -11.23
N GLU A 89 -9.81 -1.30 -12.12
CA GLU A 89 -9.48 -2.74 -12.22
C GLU A 89 -8.53 -3.19 -11.10
N MET A 90 -8.17 -2.30 -10.17
CA MET A 90 -7.44 -2.66 -8.96
C MET A 90 -7.97 -1.87 -7.74
N ASN A 91 -7.81 -2.45 -6.56
CA ASN A 91 -8.09 -1.79 -5.29
C ASN A 91 -7.08 -2.23 -4.21
N ARG A 92 -7.20 -1.73 -2.98
CA ARG A 92 -6.35 -2.10 -1.83
C ARG A 92 -6.30 -3.63 -1.72
N TYR A 93 -5.13 -4.23 -1.94
CA TYR A 93 -4.91 -5.69 -1.98
C TYR A 93 -5.76 -6.49 -3.00
N LEU A 94 -6.33 -5.83 -4.01
CA LEU A 94 -7.22 -6.44 -4.99
C LEU A 94 -6.74 -6.14 -6.39
N LEU A 95 -6.71 -7.19 -7.21
CA LEU A 95 -6.52 -7.09 -8.65
C LEU A 95 -7.69 -7.77 -9.35
N SER A 96 -8.36 -7.05 -10.25
CA SER A 96 -9.47 -7.59 -11.03
C SER A 96 -8.96 -8.46 -12.18
N HIS A 97 -9.85 -9.32 -12.71
CA HIS A 97 -9.56 -10.05 -13.93
C HIS A 97 -9.36 -9.07 -15.10
N PRO A 98 -8.21 -9.13 -15.83
CA PRO A 98 -7.96 -8.23 -16.95
C PRO A 98 -8.78 -8.65 -18.18
N ASN A 99 -9.65 -7.77 -18.64
CA ASN A 99 -10.52 -8.03 -19.81
C ASN A 99 -9.90 -7.57 -21.14
N TYR A 100 -8.73 -6.94 -21.10
CA TYR A 100 -8.11 -6.30 -22.26
C TYR A 100 -6.68 -6.80 -22.49
N PHE A 101 -6.28 -6.73 -23.74
CA PHE A 101 -4.90 -6.87 -24.19
C PHE A 101 -4.34 -5.50 -24.53
N ILE A 102 -3.09 -5.26 -24.09
CA ILE A 102 -2.32 -4.06 -24.39
C ILE A 102 -1.21 -4.40 -25.38
N LEU A 103 -1.05 -3.57 -26.42
CA LEU A 103 0.01 -3.71 -27.42
C LEU A 103 1.35 -3.27 -26.86
N TYR A 104 2.26 -4.21 -26.66
CA TYR A 104 3.66 -3.94 -26.32
C TYR A 104 4.54 -3.82 -27.58
N ASP A 105 4.49 -2.65 -28.23
CA ASP A 105 5.37 -2.31 -29.35
C ASP A 105 6.05 -0.95 -29.16
N ARG A 106 7.37 -0.94 -28.94
CA ARG A 106 8.19 0.27 -28.74
C ARG A 106 8.09 1.29 -29.89
N LYS A 107 7.66 0.87 -31.09
CA LYS A 107 7.42 1.79 -32.21
C LYS A 107 6.10 2.56 -32.06
N ILE A 108 5.10 1.98 -31.41
CA ILE A 108 3.78 2.55 -31.18
C ILE A 108 3.68 3.25 -29.81
N LEU A 109 4.41 2.73 -28.82
CA LEU A 109 4.45 3.28 -27.47
C LEU A 109 5.25 4.59 -27.40
N LYS A 110 4.72 5.53 -26.62
CA LYS A 110 5.35 6.82 -26.26
C LYS A 110 6.23 6.68 -25.01
N SER A 111 5.71 6.03 -23.96
CA SER A 111 6.37 5.89 -22.65
C SER A 111 5.89 4.64 -21.91
N GLY A 112 6.37 4.43 -20.68
CA GLY A 112 5.96 3.35 -19.79
C GLY A 112 6.63 1.99 -20.04
N PHE A 113 7.46 1.87 -21.10
CA PHE A 113 8.15 0.62 -21.46
C PHE A 113 9.66 0.64 -21.17
N ARG A 114 10.22 1.79 -20.77
CA ARG A 114 11.66 1.95 -20.51
C ARG A 114 11.99 1.77 -19.04
N ASP A 115 11.14 2.33 -18.19
CA ASP A 115 11.40 2.43 -16.75
C ASP A 115 10.71 1.33 -15.95
N ALA A 116 9.58 0.82 -16.44
CA ALA A 116 8.85 -0.28 -15.85
C ALA A 116 9.35 -1.63 -16.36
N LYS A 117 9.50 -2.58 -15.45
CA LYS A 117 9.75 -3.99 -15.75
C LYS A 117 8.49 -4.80 -15.47
N TYR A 118 7.79 -5.18 -16.53
CA TYR A 118 6.52 -5.89 -16.41
C TYR A 118 6.68 -7.39 -16.19
N ASP A 119 7.86 -7.94 -16.46
CA ASP A 119 8.22 -9.35 -16.31
C ASP A 119 8.79 -9.70 -14.91
N GLU A 120 8.81 -8.72 -14.01
CA GLU A 120 9.17 -8.90 -12.60
C GLU A 120 7.93 -8.64 -11.72
N PRO A 121 7.86 -9.27 -10.53
CA PRO A 121 6.90 -8.88 -9.52
C PRO A 121 6.98 -7.40 -9.19
N LYS A 122 5.82 -6.78 -9.00
CA LYS A 122 5.69 -5.32 -8.85
C LYS A 122 4.55 -4.96 -7.92
N LEU A 123 4.59 -3.74 -7.40
CA LEU A 123 3.41 -3.09 -6.85
C LEU A 123 2.72 -2.30 -7.95
N LEU A 124 1.40 -2.38 -8.00
CA LEU A 124 0.57 -1.47 -8.76
C LEU A 124 -0.07 -0.48 -7.79
N MET A 125 -0.04 0.80 -8.12
CA MET A 125 -0.67 1.86 -7.34
C MET A 125 -1.56 2.73 -8.23
N ARG A 126 -2.75 3.10 -7.74
CA ARG A 126 -3.65 4.00 -8.47
C ARG A 126 -3.07 5.41 -8.56
N GLN A 127 -3.13 6.01 -9.75
CA GLN A 127 -2.74 7.41 -9.95
C GLN A 127 -3.85 8.39 -9.53
N THR A 128 -5.11 8.00 -9.64
CA THR A 128 -6.25 8.90 -9.36
C THR A 128 -6.68 8.84 -7.90
N GLY A 129 -6.88 10.00 -7.29
CA GLY A 129 -7.30 10.13 -5.89
C GLY A 129 -6.23 10.76 -5.02
N ASP A 130 -6.58 11.03 -3.77
CA ASP A 130 -5.73 11.61 -2.73
C ASP A 130 -5.29 10.57 -1.67
N ARG A 131 -5.56 9.28 -1.95
CA ARG A 131 -5.20 8.15 -1.10
C ARG A 131 -4.28 7.20 -1.85
N LEU A 132 -3.33 6.64 -1.12
CA LEU A 132 -2.48 5.58 -1.63
C LEU A 132 -3.26 4.27 -1.64
N ILE A 133 -3.51 3.73 -2.84
CA ILE A 133 -4.23 2.48 -3.03
C ILE A 133 -3.34 1.59 -3.89
N SER A 134 -2.84 0.51 -3.30
CA SER A 134 -1.87 -0.37 -3.92
C SER A 134 -2.24 -1.85 -3.81
N THR A 135 -1.72 -2.66 -4.73
CA THR A 135 -1.79 -4.12 -4.70
C THR A 135 -0.50 -4.74 -5.24
N TYR A 136 -0.32 -6.04 -5.00
CA TYR A 136 0.82 -6.82 -5.51
C TYR A 136 0.44 -7.53 -6.83
N GLU A 137 1.34 -7.49 -7.80
CA GLU A 137 1.15 -8.12 -9.10
C GLU A 137 2.38 -8.97 -9.46
N CYS A 138 2.14 -10.24 -9.81
CA CYS A 138 3.19 -11.22 -10.13
C CYS A 138 2.88 -12.05 -11.39
N SER A 139 1.85 -11.69 -12.15
CA SER A 139 1.37 -12.42 -13.35
C SER A 139 1.76 -11.73 -14.66
N ASN A 140 2.69 -10.77 -14.58
CA ASN A 140 3.24 -10.02 -15.70
C ASN A 140 2.23 -9.19 -16.49
N LEU A 141 1.16 -8.71 -15.85
CA LEU A 141 0.19 -7.85 -16.49
C LEU A 141 0.80 -6.51 -16.91
N LEU A 142 0.43 -6.05 -18.10
CA LEU A 142 0.67 -4.68 -18.53
C LEU A 142 -0.36 -3.74 -17.88
N CYS A 143 -0.05 -2.44 -17.83
CA CYS A 143 -1.04 -1.44 -17.45
C CYS A 143 -0.85 -0.13 -18.21
N LEU A 144 -1.92 0.66 -18.29
CA LEU A 144 -1.87 2.02 -18.82
C LEU A 144 -1.41 3.03 -17.76
N ASN A 145 -1.22 4.27 -18.20
CA ASN A 145 -0.68 5.39 -17.41
C ASN A 145 -1.63 5.98 -16.36
N ASN A 146 -2.64 5.22 -15.94
CA ASN A 146 -3.48 5.48 -14.78
C ASN A 146 -3.04 4.67 -13.55
N LEU A 147 -2.06 3.80 -13.74
CA LEU A 147 -1.40 3.04 -12.69
C LEU A 147 0.10 3.39 -12.67
N HIS A 148 0.63 3.52 -11.47
CA HIS A 148 2.06 3.54 -11.21
C HIS A 148 2.54 2.11 -10.95
N ILE A 149 3.73 1.82 -11.48
CA ILE A 149 4.39 0.52 -11.39
C ILE A 149 5.60 0.67 -10.49
N GLY A 150 5.56 0.02 -9.33
CA GLY A 150 6.66 -0.03 -8.38
C GLY A 150 7.48 -1.31 -8.56
N ASN A 151 8.66 -1.19 -9.16
CA ASN A 151 9.63 -2.28 -9.25
C ASN A 151 10.64 -2.22 -8.09
N GLN A 152 10.93 -3.38 -7.48
CA GLN A 152 11.87 -3.48 -6.35
C GLN A 152 13.29 -3.00 -6.76
N LEU A 153 13.89 -2.15 -5.92
CA LEU A 153 15.31 -1.78 -6.01
C LEU A 153 16.13 -2.42 -4.88
N ASN A 154 15.63 -2.35 -3.64
CA ASN A 154 16.34 -2.84 -2.46
C ASN A 154 15.66 -4.09 -1.89
N ILE A 155 16.31 -5.25 -2.01
CA ILE A 155 15.77 -6.54 -1.55
C ILE A 155 15.58 -6.67 -0.03
N SER A 156 16.20 -5.79 0.77
CA SER A 156 16.01 -5.75 2.23
C SER A 156 14.59 -5.32 2.62
N TYR A 157 13.80 -4.83 1.67
CA TYR A 157 12.44 -4.35 1.87
C TYR A 157 11.46 -5.07 0.92
N PRO A 158 11.01 -6.28 1.24
CA PRO A 158 10.17 -7.05 0.33
C PRO A 158 8.87 -6.32 -0.03
N LEU A 159 8.50 -6.35 -1.33
CA LEU A 159 7.32 -5.66 -1.87
C LEU A 159 6.05 -5.82 -1.03
N LYS A 160 5.78 -7.03 -0.52
CA LYS A 160 4.58 -7.31 0.27
C LYS A 160 4.60 -6.67 1.66
N ALA A 161 5.76 -6.53 2.29
CA ALA A 161 5.87 -5.79 3.54
C ALA A 161 5.65 -4.29 3.31
N ILE A 162 6.21 -3.76 2.21
CA ILE A 162 5.98 -2.37 1.78
C ILE A 162 4.51 -2.14 1.41
N LEU A 163 3.85 -3.12 0.78
CA LEU A 163 2.43 -3.05 0.46
C LEU A 163 1.57 -2.80 1.71
N THR A 164 1.86 -3.48 2.82
CA THR A 164 1.18 -3.28 4.11
C THR A 164 1.36 -1.85 4.61
N ILE A 165 2.57 -1.29 4.50
CA ILE A 165 2.88 0.09 4.91
C ILE A 165 2.13 1.10 4.01
N LEU A 166 2.23 0.94 2.68
CA LEU A 166 1.67 1.91 1.72
C LEU A 166 0.15 2.01 1.78
N ASN A 167 -0.52 0.91 2.11
CA ASN A 167 -1.98 0.88 2.20
C ASN A 167 -2.53 1.39 3.55
N SER A 168 -1.67 1.64 4.54
CA SER A 168 -2.06 2.08 5.88
C SER A 168 -2.66 3.50 5.91
N GLU A 169 -3.46 3.77 6.93
CA GLU A 169 -4.01 5.11 7.16
C GLU A 169 -2.92 6.12 7.54
N LEU A 170 -1.88 5.70 8.26
CA LEU A 170 -0.76 6.58 8.62
C LEU A 170 -0.05 7.17 7.39
N ILE A 171 0.27 6.33 6.41
CA ILE A 171 0.98 6.76 5.20
C ILE A 171 0.05 7.55 4.28
N THR A 172 -1.23 7.18 4.22
CA THR A 172 -2.25 7.99 3.53
C THR A 172 -2.34 9.40 4.13
N TYR A 173 -2.44 9.51 5.45
CA TYR A 173 -2.46 10.77 6.17
C TYR A 173 -1.19 11.60 5.92
N TYR A 174 -0.02 11.00 6.07
CA TYR A 174 1.25 11.67 5.81
C TYR A 174 1.31 12.19 4.36
N TYR A 175 0.93 11.35 3.39
CA TYR A 175 0.89 11.72 1.96
C TYR A 175 -0.04 12.92 1.71
N ARG A 176 -1.27 12.90 2.22
CA ARG A 176 -2.24 14.01 2.07
C ARG A 176 -1.70 15.31 2.66
N THR A 177 -1.08 15.21 3.83
CA THR A 177 -0.52 16.36 4.55
C THR A 177 0.60 17.03 3.75
N ILE A 178 1.50 16.27 3.12
CA ILE A 178 2.65 16.84 2.40
C ILE A 178 2.34 17.21 0.94
N SER A 179 1.33 16.59 0.34
CA SER A 179 0.97 16.78 -1.07
C SER A 179 -0.06 17.89 -1.31
N LEU A 180 -0.93 18.14 -0.32
CA LEU A 180 -2.08 19.06 -0.43
C LEU A 180 -3.01 18.70 -1.60
N GLU A 181 -3.11 17.41 -1.94
CA GLU A 181 -3.99 16.90 -3.02
C GLU A 181 -5.44 16.69 -2.56
N GLU A 182 -5.68 16.62 -1.25
CA GLU A 182 -7.01 16.45 -0.68
C GLU A 182 -7.98 17.58 -1.10
N GLY A 183 -9.20 17.20 -1.47
CA GLY A 183 -10.24 18.13 -1.91
C GLY A 183 -10.07 18.70 -3.33
N ARG A 184 -9.04 18.30 -4.08
CA ARG A 184 -8.88 18.72 -5.48
C ARG A 184 -9.74 17.89 -6.43
N THR A 185 -10.42 18.57 -7.36
CA THR A 185 -11.30 17.93 -8.37
C THR A 185 -10.57 16.95 -9.31
N MET A 186 -9.24 17.03 -9.39
CA MET A 186 -8.39 16.13 -10.19
C MET A 186 -7.15 15.71 -9.40
N ALA A 187 -7.32 15.34 -8.12
CA ALA A 187 -6.25 14.83 -7.27
C ALA A 187 -5.54 13.64 -7.93
N GLN A 188 -4.21 13.70 -7.95
CA GLN A 188 -3.38 12.62 -8.47
C GLN A 188 -2.23 12.31 -7.53
N THR A 189 -1.94 11.02 -7.38
CA THR A 189 -0.75 10.58 -6.69
C THR A 189 0.47 10.83 -7.57
N ASP A 190 1.29 11.81 -7.19
CA ASP A 190 2.49 12.18 -7.93
C ASP A 190 3.69 11.30 -7.52
N ILE A 191 4.41 10.77 -8.52
CA ILE A 191 5.57 9.88 -8.29
C ILE A 191 6.66 10.59 -7.49
N GLU A 192 6.97 11.86 -7.80
CA GLU A 192 8.03 12.58 -7.07
C GLU A 192 7.69 12.70 -5.57
N THR A 193 6.42 12.79 -5.23
CA THR A 193 5.95 12.83 -3.84
C THR A 193 5.94 11.43 -3.22
N ILE A 194 5.48 10.41 -3.94
CA ILE A 194 5.49 9.00 -3.50
C ILE A 194 6.92 8.55 -3.19
N GLU A 195 7.90 8.87 -4.04
CA GLU A 195 9.29 8.47 -3.86
C GLU A 195 9.93 9.08 -2.59
N LYS A 196 9.34 10.14 -2.03
CA LYS A 196 9.80 10.78 -0.78
C LYS A 196 9.11 10.24 0.46
N LEU A 197 8.22 9.25 0.32
CA LEU A 197 7.57 8.65 1.48
C LEU A 197 8.64 8.02 2.39
N PRO A 198 8.61 8.35 3.69
CA PRO A 198 9.56 7.85 4.67
C PRO A 198 9.23 6.40 5.00
N ILE A 199 10.20 5.49 4.87
CA ILE A 199 10.03 4.07 5.19
C ILE A 199 11.05 3.67 6.28
N PRO A 200 10.59 3.31 7.49
CA PRO A 200 11.45 2.79 8.55
C PRO A 200 12.13 1.48 8.16
N GLN A 201 13.27 1.20 8.78
CA GLN A 201 14.00 -0.04 8.57
C GLN A 201 13.13 -1.26 8.95
N ILE A 202 13.07 -2.23 8.04
CA ILE A 202 12.30 -3.47 8.23
C ILE A 202 13.27 -4.59 8.61
N ASN A 203 13.27 -4.99 9.88
CA ASN A 203 13.98 -6.20 10.31
C ASN A 203 13.18 -7.48 9.97
N ASP A 204 13.80 -8.65 10.16
CA ASP A 204 13.18 -9.94 9.81
C ASP A 204 11.82 -10.18 10.48
N LYS A 205 11.63 -9.70 11.72
CA LYS A 205 10.37 -9.87 12.45
C LYS A 205 9.26 -9.01 11.87
N ILE A 206 9.55 -7.73 11.62
CA ILE A 206 8.61 -6.80 10.96
C ILE A 206 8.26 -7.34 9.57
N ASN A 207 9.28 -7.71 8.79
CA ASN A 207 9.10 -8.27 7.45
C ASN A 207 8.17 -9.48 7.47
N LYS A 208 8.43 -10.44 8.36
CA LYS A 208 7.61 -11.65 8.48
C LYS A 208 6.15 -11.31 8.75
N ALA A 209 5.88 -10.50 9.77
CA ALA A 209 4.51 -10.16 10.14
C ALA A 209 3.77 -9.39 9.04
N TYR A 210 4.43 -8.39 8.45
CA TYR A 210 3.83 -7.53 7.44
C TYR A 210 3.60 -8.27 6.12
N LYS A 211 4.54 -9.13 5.71
CA LYS A 211 4.39 -10.00 4.54
C LYS A 211 3.24 -10.99 4.75
N GLN A 212 3.16 -11.64 5.91
CA GLN A 212 2.10 -12.60 6.20
C GLN A 212 0.72 -11.93 6.16
N ASN A 213 0.59 -10.75 6.75
CA ASN A 213 -0.65 -9.97 6.69
C ASN A 213 -1.03 -9.59 5.25
N ALA A 214 -0.06 -9.14 4.44
CA ALA A 214 -0.29 -8.87 3.03
C ALA A 214 -0.72 -10.12 2.25
N ASP A 215 -0.08 -11.27 2.49
CA ASP A 215 -0.47 -12.54 1.86
C ASP A 215 -1.93 -12.90 2.20
N TYR A 216 -2.35 -12.74 3.46
CA TYR A 216 -3.75 -12.95 3.85
C TYR A 216 -4.68 -11.99 3.13
N LEU A 217 -4.39 -10.70 3.12
CA LEU A 217 -5.25 -9.68 2.51
C LEU A 217 -5.36 -9.87 1.00
N LEU A 218 -4.26 -10.18 0.31
CA LEU A 218 -4.27 -10.49 -1.12
C LEU A 218 -5.12 -11.73 -1.42
N PHE A 219 -5.00 -12.78 -0.60
CA PHE A 219 -5.83 -13.98 -0.73
C PHE A 219 -7.30 -13.70 -0.45
N LEU A 220 -7.63 -13.11 0.70
CA LEU A 220 -9.00 -12.82 1.12
C LEU A 220 -9.73 -11.90 0.13
N ASN A 221 -9.01 -10.95 -0.47
CA ASN A 221 -9.61 -10.02 -1.41
C ASN A 221 -9.78 -10.57 -2.83
N ALA A 222 -9.15 -11.69 -3.20
CA ALA A 222 -9.03 -12.11 -4.58
C ALA A 222 -10.34 -12.31 -5.36
N THR A 223 -11.44 -12.65 -4.69
CA THR A 223 -12.76 -12.82 -5.33
C THR A 223 -13.82 -11.96 -4.63
N GLU A 224 -14.81 -11.51 -5.39
CA GLU A 224 -15.91 -10.71 -4.84
C GLU A 224 -16.75 -11.49 -3.82
N GLU A 225 -17.02 -12.76 -4.10
CA GLU A 225 -17.74 -13.65 -3.19
C GLU A 225 -17.00 -13.76 -1.83
N ARG A 226 -15.69 -14.02 -1.86
CA ARG A 226 -14.86 -14.16 -0.65
C ARG A 226 -14.84 -12.86 0.15
N ARG A 227 -14.69 -11.70 -0.51
CA ARG A 227 -14.75 -10.38 0.15
C ARG A 227 -16.06 -10.13 0.86
N ASN A 228 -17.17 -10.47 0.22
CA ASN A 228 -18.50 -10.27 0.80
C ASN A 228 -18.73 -11.18 2.01
N GLN A 229 -18.24 -12.43 1.97
CA GLN A 229 -18.39 -13.40 3.05
C GLN A 229 -17.46 -13.12 4.24
N LEU A 230 -16.24 -12.64 3.99
CA LEU A 230 -15.18 -12.49 5.00
C LEU A 230 -14.88 -11.03 5.34
N LYS A 231 -15.87 -10.15 5.17
CA LYS A 231 -15.71 -8.71 5.39
C LYS A 231 -15.13 -8.40 6.76
N GLU A 232 -15.64 -9.01 7.83
CA GLU A 232 -15.16 -8.77 9.19
C GLU A 232 -13.71 -9.25 9.41
N THR A 233 -13.33 -10.35 8.77
CA THR A 233 -11.95 -10.86 8.80
C THR A 233 -11.00 -9.94 8.04
N ILE A 234 -11.41 -9.46 6.86
CA ILE A 234 -10.65 -8.49 6.07
C ILE A 234 -10.49 -7.18 6.84
N ASP A 235 -11.59 -6.62 7.37
CA ASP A 235 -11.57 -5.38 8.14
C ASP A 235 -10.66 -5.50 9.38
N PHE A 236 -10.61 -6.67 10.01
CA PHE A 236 -9.68 -6.93 11.11
C PHE A 236 -8.22 -6.93 10.65
N PHE A 237 -7.85 -7.71 9.63
CA PHE A 237 -6.45 -7.76 9.17
C PHE A 237 -5.99 -6.45 8.55
N ASP A 238 -6.88 -5.74 7.87
CA ASP A 238 -6.55 -4.52 7.13
C ASP A 238 -6.63 -3.27 8.01
N CYS A 239 -7.81 -2.97 8.56
CA CYS A 239 -8.07 -1.69 9.22
C CYS A 239 -7.72 -1.69 10.72
N LYS A 240 -7.68 -2.87 11.36
CA LYS A 240 -7.28 -3.00 12.78
C LYS A 240 -5.81 -3.38 12.89
N LEU A 241 -5.46 -4.57 12.42
CA LEU A 241 -4.14 -5.15 12.65
C LEU A 241 -3.05 -4.41 11.87
N ALA A 242 -3.20 -4.24 10.55
CA ALA A 242 -2.16 -3.59 9.74
C ALA A 242 -1.92 -2.15 10.20
N ASP A 243 -2.98 -1.37 10.38
CA ASP A 243 -2.86 0.02 10.82
C ASP A 243 -2.21 0.12 12.22
N SER A 244 -2.64 -0.68 13.20
CA SER A 244 -2.01 -0.69 14.54
C SER A 244 -0.54 -1.12 14.51
N LEU A 245 -0.17 -2.09 13.67
CA LEU A 245 1.23 -2.48 13.49
C LEU A 245 2.05 -1.34 12.86
N VAL A 246 1.48 -0.61 11.90
CA VAL A 246 2.16 0.53 11.26
C VAL A 246 2.28 1.72 12.21
N TYR A 247 1.25 2.02 13.00
CA TYR A 247 1.38 3.03 14.06
C TYR A 247 2.50 2.67 15.03
N GLU A 248 2.57 1.42 15.49
CA GLU A 248 3.65 0.96 16.36
C GLU A 248 5.03 1.09 15.70
N LEU A 249 5.16 0.74 14.41
CA LEU A 249 6.42 0.83 13.68
C LEU A 249 6.95 2.27 13.61
N TYR A 250 6.08 3.26 13.40
CA TYR A 250 6.50 4.66 13.27
C TYR A 250 6.57 5.37 14.62
N PHE A 251 5.70 5.04 15.57
CA PHE A 251 5.52 5.81 16.81
C PHE A 251 6.02 5.11 18.06
N CYS A 252 6.76 3.99 17.99
CA CYS A 252 7.24 3.31 19.22
C CYS A 252 8.07 4.23 20.15
N GLU A 253 8.90 5.14 19.60
CA GLU A 253 9.60 6.14 20.41
C GLU A 253 8.62 7.15 21.04
N LYS A 254 7.64 7.64 20.26
CA LYS A 254 6.63 8.57 20.75
C LYS A 254 5.72 7.95 21.82
N PHE A 255 5.31 6.70 21.64
CA PHE A 255 4.55 5.94 22.62
C PHE A 255 5.32 5.76 23.92
N HIS A 256 6.64 5.66 23.86
CA HIS A 256 7.46 5.64 25.07
C HIS A 256 7.54 7.03 25.73
N GLU A 257 7.76 8.09 24.95
CA GLU A 257 7.77 9.48 25.45
C GLU A 257 6.48 9.86 26.16
N ASP A 258 5.34 9.38 25.67
CA ASP A 258 4.01 9.64 26.22
C ASP A 258 3.58 8.61 27.27
N GLU A 259 4.52 7.82 27.79
CA GLU A 259 4.32 6.81 28.85
C GLU A 259 3.31 5.69 28.50
N LEU A 260 2.91 5.57 27.22
CA LEU A 260 2.11 4.43 26.75
C LEU A 260 2.94 3.14 26.80
N TYR A 261 4.21 3.22 26.41
CA TYR A 261 5.18 2.12 26.39
C TYR A 261 6.26 2.33 27.46
N SER A 262 6.62 1.25 28.16
CA SER A 262 7.69 1.33 29.17
C SER A 262 9.08 1.46 28.55
N GLU A 263 9.25 0.99 27.31
CA GLU A 263 10.47 1.08 26.50
C GLU A 263 10.09 1.26 25.02
N PRO A 264 10.93 1.91 24.18
CA PRO A 264 10.64 2.09 22.75
C PRO A 264 10.87 0.81 21.96
N LYS A 265 9.93 -0.14 22.05
CA LYS A 265 9.93 -1.44 21.36
C LYS A 265 8.54 -1.79 20.81
N HIS A 266 8.42 -2.95 20.16
CA HIS A 266 7.21 -3.37 19.44
C HIS A 266 6.42 -4.43 20.24
N TYR A 267 5.53 -4.00 21.13
CA TYR A 267 4.75 -4.89 22.00
C TYR A 267 3.66 -5.64 21.23
N LEU A 268 2.91 -4.94 20.38
CA LEU A 268 1.86 -5.57 19.56
C LEU A 268 2.47 -6.56 18.57
N LEU A 269 3.50 -6.14 17.83
CA LEU A 269 4.23 -7.02 16.92
C LEU A 269 4.74 -8.28 17.63
N ASP A 270 5.26 -8.14 18.86
CA ASP A 270 5.80 -9.25 19.63
C ASP A 270 4.74 -10.32 19.95
N ILE A 271 3.52 -9.92 20.25
CA ILE A 271 2.42 -10.83 20.59
C ILE A 271 1.81 -11.40 19.31
N VAL A 272 1.48 -10.55 18.33
CA VAL A 272 0.90 -10.96 17.04
C VAL A 272 1.79 -11.97 16.32
N SER A 273 3.12 -11.78 16.36
CA SER A 273 4.08 -12.70 15.71
C SER A 273 4.02 -14.14 16.22
N LYS A 274 3.45 -14.39 17.41
CA LYS A 274 3.27 -15.74 17.98
C LYS A 274 2.11 -16.48 17.31
N HIS A 275 1.15 -15.75 16.76
CA HIS A 275 -0.08 -16.28 16.17
C HIS A 275 0.00 -16.39 14.64
N LEU A 276 0.75 -15.50 13.99
CA LEU A 276 0.84 -15.47 12.53
C LEU A 276 1.47 -16.74 11.95
N THR A 277 0.71 -17.41 11.08
CA THR A 277 1.11 -18.65 10.40
C THR A 277 1.13 -18.42 8.88
N PRO A 278 2.25 -18.67 8.19
CA PRO A 278 2.34 -18.37 6.75
C PRO A 278 1.36 -19.24 5.95
N ILE A 279 0.83 -18.67 4.86
CA ILE A 279 0.07 -19.38 3.83
C ILE A 279 0.91 -19.56 2.56
N GLU A 280 0.52 -20.51 1.72
CA GLU A 280 1.15 -20.75 0.42
C GLU A 280 0.56 -19.81 -0.65
N TYR A 281 0.63 -18.50 -0.41
CA TYR A 281 0.02 -17.50 -1.29
C TYR A 281 0.63 -17.51 -2.68
N ASP A 282 1.97 -17.54 -2.81
CA ASP A 282 2.63 -17.37 -4.11
C ASP A 282 2.30 -18.51 -5.06
N ARG A 283 2.29 -19.75 -4.56
CA ARG A 283 1.88 -20.93 -5.35
C ARG A 283 0.38 -20.91 -5.67
N TRP A 284 -0.46 -20.54 -4.69
CA TRP A 284 -1.89 -20.38 -4.92
C TRP A 284 -2.17 -19.32 -6.00
N ALA A 285 -1.49 -18.16 -5.93
CA ALA A 285 -1.66 -17.05 -6.87
C ALA A 285 -1.20 -17.43 -8.28
N GLU A 286 -0.08 -18.16 -8.42
CA GLU A 286 0.39 -18.68 -9.71
C GLU A 286 -0.69 -19.54 -10.38
N LEU A 287 -1.25 -20.51 -9.67
CA LEU A 287 -2.29 -21.40 -10.18
C LEU A 287 -3.62 -20.65 -10.41
N TYR A 288 -3.99 -19.76 -9.50
CA TYR A 288 -5.18 -18.93 -9.62
C TYR A 288 -5.13 -18.09 -10.89
N TRP A 289 -4.05 -17.34 -11.11
CA TRP A 289 -3.90 -16.50 -12.30
C TRP A 289 -3.73 -17.33 -13.57
N LYS A 290 -3.05 -18.48 -13.53
CA LYS A 290 -3.03 -19.40 -14.68
C LYS A 290 -4.45 -19.85 -15.06
N ALA A 291 -5.27 -20.19 -14.07
CA ALA A 291 -6.67 -20.58 -14.29
C ALA A 291 -7.49 -19.43 -14.89
N GLN A 292 -7.31 -18.21 -14.37
CA GLN A 292 -8.01 -17.02 -14.85
C GLN A 292 -7.57 -16.63 -16.26
N LEU A 293 -6.27 -16.61 -16.55
CA LEU A 293 -5.73 -15.98 -17.76
C LEU A 293 -5.57 -16.94 -18.95
N GLU A 294 -5.26 -18.21 -18.70
CA GLU A 294 -4.96 -19.18 -19.76
C GLU A 294 -6.09 -20.19 -20.00
N ALA A 295 -7.06 -20.29 -19.07
CA ALA A 295 -8.23 -21.19 -19.11
C ALA A 295 -7.91 -22.68 -19.34
N ASN A 296 -6.67 -23.12 -19.09
CA ASN A 296 -6.15 -24.44 -19.47
C ASN A 296 -5.29 -25.09 -18.37
N ILE A 297 -5.62 -24.88 -17.10
CA ILE A 297 -4.99 -25.62 -16.00
C ILE A 297 -5.29 -27.12 -16.12
N THR A 298 -4.30 -27.95 -15.79
CA THR A 298 -4.47 -29.41 -15.80
C THR A 298 -5.32 -29.88 -14.63
N ALA A 299 -5.91 -31.08 -14.71
CA ALA A 299 -6.69 -31.63 -13.60
C ALA A 299 -5.90 -31.73 -12.27
N PRO A 300 -4.61 -32.14 -12.26
CA PRO A 300 -3.80 -32.07 -11.04
C PRO A 300 -3.59 -30.65 -10.50
N GLU A 301 -3.36 -29.67 -11.37
CA GLU A 301 -3.22 -28.26 -10.96
C GLU A 301 -4.53 -27.69 -10.39
N ALA A 302 -5.69 -28.07 -10.95
CA ALA A 302 -6.99 -27.69 -10.40
C ALA A 302 -7.23 -28.30 -9.02
N GLN A 303 -6.82 -29.56 -8.81
CA GLN A 303 -6.88 -30.22 -7.51
C GLN A 303 -5.93 -29.56 -6.49
N GLU A 304 -4.71 -29.20 -6.91
CA GLU A 304 -3.74 -28.48 -6.09
C GLU A 304 -4.28 -27.10 -5.70
N LEU A 305 -4.81 -26.33 -6.64
CA LEU A 305 -5.42 -25.02 -6.40
C LEU A 305 -6.54 -25.11 -5.35
N ALA A 306 -7.45 -26.09 -5.48
CA ALA A 306 -8.53 -26.29 -4.52
C ALA A 306 -8.00 -26.69 -3.13
N ALA A 307 -6.95 -27.52 -3.06
CA ALA A 307 -6.33 -27.90 -1.79
C ALA A 307 -5.63 -26.71 -1.11
N LEU A 308 -4.88 -25.91 -1.87
CA LEU A 308 -4.25 -24.67 -1.38
C LEU A 308 -5.29 -23.66 -0.91
N GLU A 309 -6.40 -23.52 -1.64
CA GLU A 309 -7.48 -22.62 -1.26
C GLU A 309 -8.10 -23.03 0.08
N GLY A 310 -8.42 -24.31 0.27
CA GLY A 310 -8.92 -24.84 1.53
C GLY A 310 -7.93 -24.67 2.69
N ALA A 311 -6.66 -25.00 2.47
CA ALA A 311 -5.62 -24.88 3.49
C ALA A 311 -5.34 -23.42 3.90
N ASN A 312 -5.29 -22.51 2.91
CA ASN A 312 -5.09 -21.09 3.16
C ASN A 312 -6.29 -20.49 3.91
N MET A 313 -7.52 -20.84 3.51
CA MET A 313 -8.75 -20.43 4.21
C MET A 313 -8.75 -20.89 5.66
N GLN A 314 -8.44 -22.17 5.91
CA GLN A 314 -8.38 -22.71 7.27
C GLN A 314 -7.30 -22.00 8.10
N THR A 315 -6.09 -21.87 7.57
CA THR A 315 -4.97 -21.22 8.26
C THR A 315 -5.31 -19.77 8.63
N ILE A 316 -5.90 -19.00 7.71
CA ILE A 316 -6.29 -17.62 8.00
C ILE A 316 -7.40 -17.56 9.05
N GLY A 317 -8.37 -18.47 8.99
CA GLY A 317 -9.42 -18.60 10.00
C GLY A 317 -8.85 -18.87 11.40
N ASP A 318 -7.96 -19.86 11.51
CA ASP A 318 -7.30 -20.21 12.77
C ASP A 318 -6.48 -19.03 13.33
N VAL A 319 -5.76 -18.30 12.46
CA VAL A 319 -5.00 -17.10 12.85
C VAL A 319 -5.93 -15.98 13.31
N TYR A 320 -7.03 -15.75 12.59
CA TYR A 320 -8.04 -14.76 12.95
C TYR A 320 -8.63 -15.05 14.33
N ASP A 321 -9.07 -16.29 14.57
CA ASP A 321 -9.65 -16.71 15.83
C ASP A 321 -8.64 -16.62 16.99
N ALA A 322 -7.38 -17.02 16.75
CA ALA A 322 -6.30 -16.90 17.74
C ALA A 322 -6.03 -15.44 18.13
N LEU A 323 -5.91 -14.54 17.15
CA LEU A 323 -5.68 -13.12 17.40
C LEU A 323 -6.88 -12.44 18.08
N ARG A 324 -8.11 -12.81 17.70
CA ARG A 324 -9.34 -12.26 18.31
C ARG A 324 -9.60 -12.76 19.72
N SER A 325 -9.06 -13.92 20.08
CA SER A 325 -9.23 -14.53 21.41
C SER A 325 -8.11 -14.17 22.38
N ASP A 326 -7.02 -13.56 21.89
CA ASP A 326 -5.91 -13.10 22.72
C ASP A 326 -6.20 -11.69 23.27
N LEU A 327 -6.48 -11.62 24.57
CA LEU A 327 -6.79 -10.37 25.27
C LEU A 327 -5.64 -9.36 25.20
N ASP A 328 -4.38 -9.80 25.15
CA ASP A 328 -3.25 -8.89 25.07
C ASP A 328 -3.19 -8.22 23.68
N VAL A 329 -3.57 -8.94 22.61
CA VAL A 329 -3.66 -8.36 21.25
C VAL A 329 -4.73 -7.28 21.21
N GLU A 330 -5.92 -7.56 21.73
CA GLU A 330 -7.02 -6.59 21.79
C GLU A 330 -6.65 -5.38 22.64
N GLU A 331 -6.07 -5.59 23.83
CA GLU A 331 -5.63 -4.49 24.71
C GLU A 331 -4.62 -3.58 24.03
N TRP A 332 -3.59 -4.14 23.36
CA TRP A 332 -2.59 -3.32 22.68
C TRP A 332 -3.16 -2.56 21.48
N ILE A 333 -4.03 -3.17 20.69
CA ILE A 333 -4.72 -2.47 19.59
C ILE A 333 -5.50 -1.27 20.13
N GLU A 334 -6.32 -1.46 21.17
CA GLU A 334 -7.12 -0.38 21.76
C GLU A 334 -6.24 0.71 22.38
N ARG A 335 -5.15 0.34 23.05
CA ARG A 335 -4.18 1.28 23.64
C ARG A 335 -3.47 2.12 22.58
N ILE A 336 -3.00 1.49 21.50
CA ILE A 336 -2.36 2.19 20.37
C ILE A 336 -3.36 3.14 19.73
N ARG A 337 -4.57 2.66 19.41
CA ARG A 337 -5.60 3.48 18.75
C ARG A 337 -6.16 4.60 19.62
N GLY A 338 -6.11 4.43 20.94
CA GLY A 338 -6.48 5.48 21.90
C GLY A 338 -5.44 6.60 22.03
N HIS A 339 -4.21 6.41 21.53
CA HIS A 339 -3.16 7.43 21.56
C HIS A 339 -3.58 8.67 20.77
N GLU A 340 -3.21 9.85 21.26
CA GLU A 340 -3.61 11.14 20.68
C GLU A 340 -3.20 11.28 19.22
N TRP A 341 -1.98 10.88 18.86
CA TRP A 341 -1.50 10.98 17.47
C TRP A 341 -2.23 10.01 16.55
N VAL A 342 -2.55 8.81 17.04
CA VAL A 342 -3.32 7.85 16.25
C VAL A 342 -4.73 8.37 16.00
N ARG A 343 -5.37 8.97 17.02
CA ARG A 343 -6.67 9.64 16.83
C ARG A 343 -6.61 10.79 15.83
N VAL A 344 -5.55 11.60 15.82
CA VAL A 344 -5.37 12.63 14.78
C VAL A 344 -5.34 12.03 13.37
N VAL A 345 -4.67 10.88 13.19
CA VAL A 345 -4.67 10.20 11.89
C VAL A 345 -6.08 9.70 11.54
N GLU A 346 -6.73 8.99 12.47
CA GLU A 346 -8.03 8.34 12.22
C GLU A 346 -9.20 9.34 12.12
N ASP A 347 -9.15 10.48 12.81
CA ASP A 347 -10.19 11.51 12.80
C ASP A 347 -10.10 12.43 11.56
N ASN A 348 -8.96 12.47 10.87
CA ASN A 348 -8.79 13.22 9.60
C ASN A 348 -9.45 12.51 8.39
N HIS A 349 -10.27 11.48 8.62
CA HIS A 349 -11.07 10.80 7.60
C HIS A 349 -12.53 11.32 7.46
N GLY A 350 -12.83 12.49 8.02
CA GLY A 350 -14.17 13.12 8.02
C GLY A 350 -14.47 14.04 6.85
#